data_AF-A0A560K2K0-F1
#
_entry.id   AF-A0A560K2K0-F1
#
_cell.length_a   1.000
_cell.length_b   1.000
_cell.length_c   1.000
_cell.angle_alpha   90.00
_cell.angle_beta   90.00
_cell.angle_gamma   90.00
#
_symmetry.space_group_name_H-M   'P 1'
#
loop_
_entity.id
_entity.type
_entity.pdbx_description
1 polymer ?
#
loop_
_entity_poly.entity_id
_entity_poly.type
_entity_poly.pdbx_seq_one_letter_code
_entity_poly.pdbx_strand_id
1 'polypeptide(L)' 'MTKPASIFDIDDNGAKHRAIDEALEAVARGDYVDHEVVREWLLRLAAGEDLPAPIPVKGA' A
#
# COMPACT_ATOMS: atom_id res chain seq x y z
N MET A 1 9.48 19.83 -33.94
CA MET A 1 9.92 18.69 -33.12
C MET A 1 8.78 18.33 -32.19
N THR A 2 8.13 17.18 -32.41
CA THR A 2 7.02 16.71 -31.57
C THR A 2 7.61 16.01 -30.35
N LYS A 3 7.40 16.56 -29.14
CA LYS A 3 7.84 15.95 -27.88
C LYS A 3 7.06 14.63 -27.68
N PRO A 4 7.71 13.49 -27.36
CA PRO A 4 6.99 12.26 -27.05
C PRO A 4 6.16 12.46 -25.77
N ALA A 5 4.93 11.90 -25.76
CA ALA A 5 4.06 11.94 -24.60
C ALA A 5 4.77 11.31 -23.38
N SER A 6 4.71 11.96 -22.22
CA SER A 6 5.28 11.42 -20.99
C SER A 6 4.45 10.23 -20.51
N ILE A 7 5.10 9.20 -19.97
CA ILE A 7 4.40 8.11 -19.26
C ILE A 7 3.63 8.62 -18.04
N PHE A 8 4.01 9.79 -17.51
CA PHE A 8 3.33 10.46 -16.40
C PHE A 8 2.14 11.32 -16.84
N ASP A 9 1.95 11.53 -18.15
CA ASP A 9 0.79 12.25 -18.71
C ASP A 9 -0.41 11.30 -18.96
N ILE A 10 -0.25 10.00 -18.69
CA ILE A 10 -1.28 8.98 -18.91
C ILE A 10 -2.09 8.83 -17.61
N ASP A 11 -3.20 9.56 -17.53
CA ASP A 11 -4.18 9.34 -16.48
C ASP A 11 -5.09 8.15 -16.84
N ASP A 12 -4.65 6.93 -16.49
CA ASP A 12 -5.48 5.74 -16.61
C ASP A 12 -6.42 5.63 -15.40
N ASN A 13 -7.55 6.32 -15.49
CA ASN A 13 -8.64 6.21 -14.51
C ASN A 13 -9.14 4.75 -14.35
N GLY A 14 -9.01 3.91 -15.38
CA GLY A 14 -9.36 2.49 -15.28
C GLY A 14 -8.38 1.72 -14.39
N ALA A 15 -7.08 1.99 -14.50
CA ALA A 15 -6.06 1.44 -13.60
C ALA A 15 -6.28 1.88 -12.16
N LYS A 16 -6.66 3.14 -11.94
CA LYS A 16 -6.99 3.66 -10.59
C LYS A 16 -8.15 2.90 -9.96
N HIS A 17 -9.26 2.70 -10.70
CA HIS A 17 -10.41 1.95 -10.17
C HIS A 17 -10.04 0.50 -9.84
N ARG A 18 -9.31 -0.20 -10.73
CA ARG A 18 -8.85 -1.57 -10.46
C ARG A 18 -8.00 -1.66 -9.19
N ALA A 19 -7.08 -0.70 -8.99
CA ALA A 19 -6.25 -0.67 -7.79
C ALA A 19 -7.07 -0.47 -6.50
N ILE A 20 -8.16 0.31 -6.56
CA ILE A 20 -9.07 0.49 -5.43
C ILE A 20 -9.84 -0.79 -5.16
N ASP A 21 -10.39 -1.43 -6.20
CA ASP A 21 -11.13 -2.69 -6.07
C ASP A 21 -10.24 -3.80 -5.46
N GLU A 22 -9.01 -3.94 -5.96
CA GLU A 22 -8.02 -4.89 -5.43
C GLU A 22 -7.70 -4.62 -3.96
N ALA A 23 -7.56 -3.34 -3.57
CA ALA A 23 -7.31 -2.96 -2.18
C ALA A 23 -8.50 -3.29 -1.27
N LEU A 24 -9.73 -3.05 -1.73
CA LEU A 24 -10.95 -3.39 -0.98
C LEU A 24 -11.08 -4.90 -0.79
N GLU A 25 -10.76 -5.69 -1.81
CA GLU A 25 -10.74 -7.15 -1.68
C GLU A 25 -9.66 -7.64 -0.72
N ALA A 26 -8.47 -7.02 -0.73
CA ALA A 26 -7.42 -7.33 0.23
C ALA A 26 -7.89 -7.09 1.66
N VAL A 27 -8.54 -5.95 1.93
CA VAL A 27 -9.16 -5.64 3.22
C VAL A 27 -10.21 -6.70 3.59
N ALA A 28 -11.07 -7.09 2.65
CA ALA A 28 -12.10 -8.11 2.88
C ALA A 28 -11.53 -9.50 3.23
N ARG A 29 -10.33 -9.83 2.73
CA ARG A 29 -9.60 -11.07 3.06
C ARG A 29 -8.76 -10.97 4.34
N GLY A 30 -8.75 -9.83 5.01
CA GLY A 30 -7.83 -9.56 6.12
C GLY A 30 -6.37 -9.37 5.69
N ASP A 31 -6.10 -9.22 4.39
CA ASP A 31 -4.75 -9.01 3.87
C ASP A 31 -4.33 -7.54 3.99
N TYR A 32 -4.38 -7.03 5.23
CA TYR A 32 -3.95 -5.69 5.59
C TYR A 32 -3.30 -5.68 6.98
N VAL A 33 -2.56 -4.60 7.26
CA VAL A 33 -2.00 -4.32 8.58
C VAL A 33 -2.70 -3.09 9.13
N ASP A 34 -3.18 -3.16 10.37
CA ASP A 34 -3.80 -2.02 11.04
C ASP A 34 -2.85 -0.83 11.14
N HIS A 35 -3.40 0.37 10.93
CA HIS A 35 -2.63 1.61 10.96
C HIS A 35 -1.81 1.78 12.25
N GLU A 36 -2.40 1.48 13.41
CA GLU A 36 -1.71 1.61 14.70
C GLU A 36 -0.51 0.67 14.83
N VAL A 37 -0.61 -0.55 14.27
CA VAL A 37 0.50 -1.52 14.25
C VAL A 37 1.65 -1.00 13.39
N VAL A 38 1.34 -0.45 12.22
CA VAL A 38 2.35 0.18 11.35
C VAL A 38 2.98 1.39 12.04
N ARG A 39 2.17 2.23 12.68
CA ARG A 39 2.63 3.43 13.38
C ARG A 39 3.60 3.08 14.52
N GLU A 40 3.26 2.10 15.35
CA GLU A 40 4.13 1.64 16.43
C GLU A 40 5.45 1.07 15.89
N TRP A 41 5.37 0.22 14.87
CA TRP A 41 6.56 -0.34 14.22
C TRP A 41 7.50 0.74 13.68
N LEU A 42 6.95 1.75 12.99
CA LEU A 42 7.74 2.88 12.48
C LEU A 42 8.41 3.70 13.58
N LEU A 43 7.75 3.91 14.73
CA LEU A 43 8.34 4.62 15.86
C LEU A 43 9.52 3.85 16.46
N ARG A 44 9.41 2.52 16.58
CA ARG A 44 10.48 1.65 17.11
C ARG A 44 11.64 1.54 16.13
N LEU A 45 11.35 1.45 14.83
CA LEU A 45 12.36 1.51 13.77
C LEU A 45 13.13 2.84 13.82
N ALA A 46 12.43 3.96 13.99
CA ALA A 46 13.05 5.27 14.14
C ALA A 46 13.90 5.41 15.42
N ALA A 47 13.59 4.64 16.46
CA ALA A 47 14.39 4.53 17.67
C ALA A 47 15.62 3.60 17.53
N GLY A 48 15.81 2.96 16.37
CA GLY A 48 16.92 2.07 16.08
C GLY A 48 16.68 0.61 16.46
N GLU A 49 15.44 0.22 16.78
CA GLU A 49 15.10 -1.19 16.99
C GLU A 49 14.94 -1.90 15.64
N ASP A 50 15.68 -3.00 15.46
CA ASP A 50 15.57 -3.86 14.27
C ASP A 50 14.46 -4.91 14.48
N LEU A 51 13.23 -4.50 14.18
CA LEU A 51 12.05 -5.34 14.26
C LEU A 51 11.57 -5.71 12.86
N PRO A 52 11.15 -6.97 12.63
CA PRO A 52 10.56 -7.35 11.36
C PRO A 52 9.33 -6.49 11.06
N ALA A 53 9.11 -6.21 9.77
CA ALA A 53 7.91 -5.52 9.34
C ALA A 53 6.65 -6.31 9.76
N PRO A 54 5.58 -5.63 10.19
CA PRO A 54 4.36 -6.28 10.60
C PRO A 54 3.74 -7.04 9.42
N ILE A 55 3.28 -8.26 9.69
CA ILE A 55 2.62 -9.12 8.71
C ILE A 55 1.11 -8.86 8.69
N PRO A 56 0.45 -8.92 7.53
CA PRO A 56 -0.99 -8.79 7.42
C PRO A 56 -1.75 -9.77 8.33
N VAL A 57 -2.85 -9.31 8.92
CA VAL A 57 -3.69 -10.12 9.80
C VAL A 57 -4.52 -11.08 8.97
N LYS A 58 -3.95 -12.22 8.56
CA LYS A 58 -4.71 -13.23 7.79
C LYS A 58 -6.05 -13.54 8.47
N GLY A 59 -7.14 -13.24 7.77
CA GLY A 59 -8.49 -13.56 8.24
C GLY A 59 -8.63 -15.05 8.52
N ALA A 60 -9.31 -15.39 9.62
CA ALA A 60 -9.69 -16.75 10.00
C ALA A 60 -10.70 -17.37 9.02
#